data_AF-A0A534NDK8-F1
#
_entry.id   AF-A0A534NDK8-F1
#
_cell.length_a   1.000
_cell.length_b   1.000
_cell.length_c   1.000
_cell.angle_alpha   90.00
_cell.angle_beta   90.00
_cell.angle_gamma   90.00
#
_symmetry.space_group_name_H-M   'P 1'
#
loop_
_entity.id
_entity.type
_entity.pdbx_description
1 polymer ?
#
loop_
_entity_poly.entity_id
_entity_poly.type
_entity_poly.pdbx_seq_one_letter_code
_entity_poly.pdbx_strand_id
1 'polypeptide(L)'
;MLAEELAGTREECLEFLEWLEGWYRDLLVYCATDSLQGICNLDLERDIKNQAKVYDLEQILFLLAQAVKARARVQRNVNRRMALEHLLTEAIRTD
;
A
#
# COMPACT_ATOMS: atom_id res chain seq x y z
N MET A 1 -0.36 -16.21 8.70
CA MET A 1 -0.64 -16.86 7.42
C MET A 1 -0.41 -15.89 6.27
N LEU A 2 -1.19 -14.81 6.13
CA LEU A 2 -1.00 -13.86 5.02
C LEU A 2 0.40 -13.21 4.93
N ALA A 3 0.96 -12.75 6.06
CA ALA A 3 2.30 -12.16 6.07
C ALA A 3 3.41 -13.18 5.73
N GLU A 4 3.18 -14.47 6.00
CA GLU A 4 4.11 -15.55 5.65
C GLU A 4 4.08 -15.79 4.14
N GLU A 5 2.87 -15.86 3.57
CA GLU A 5 2.64 -16.02 2.13
C GLU A 5 3.25 -14.87 1.33
N LEU A 6 3.03 -13.62 1.78
CA LEU A 6 3.56 -12.42 1.14
C LEU A 6 5.07 -12.21 1.37
N ALA A 7 5.67 -12.85 2.37
CA ALA A 7 7.09 -12.65 2.68
C ALA A 7 8.03 -13.21 1.62
N GLY A 8 7.60 -14.26 0.92
CA GLY A 8 8.24 -14.88 -0.25
C GLY A 8 9.77 -14.78 -0.30
N THR A 9 10.27 -14.58 -1.51
CA THR A 9 11.61 -14.05 -1.75
C THR A 9 11.68 -12.56 -1.42
N ARG A 10 12.90 -12.03 -1.34
CA ARG A 10 13.10 -10.61 -1.09
C ARG A 10 12.56 -9.76 -2.23
N GLU A 11 12.82 -10.19 -3.46
CA GLU A 11 12.37 -9.54 -4.68
C GLU A 11 10.85 -9.50 -4.76
N GLU A 12 10.17 -10.65 -4.60
CA GLU A 12 8.69 -10.71 -4.58
C GLU A 12 8.08 -9.81 -3.50
N CYS A 13 8.67 -9.80 -2.30
CA CYS A 13 8.21 -8.94 -1.21
C CYS A 13 8.37 -7.45 -1.53
N LEU A 14 9.48 -7.06 -2.17
CA LEU A 14 9.72 -5.68 -2.59
C LEU A 14 8.80 -5.27 -3.74
N GLU A 15 8.56 -6.15 -4.72
CA GLU A 15 7.62 -5.93 -5.82
C GLU A 15 6.19 -5.73 -5.29
N PHE A 16 5.76 -6.56 -4.33
CA PHE A 16 4.47 -6.38 -3.66
C PHE A 16 4.37 -5.02 -2.96
N LEU A 17 5.40 -4.61 -2.20
CA LEU A 17 5.39 -3.34 -1.48
C LEU A 17 5.42 -2.14 -2.44
N GLU A 18 6.13 -2.24 -3.56
CA GLU A 18 6.13 -1.20 -4.60
C GLU A 18 4.76 -1.08 -5.28
N TRP A 19 4.12 -2.21 -5.60
CA TRP A 19 2.75 -2.23 -6.11
C TRP A 19 1.78 -1.58 -5.11
N LEU A 20 1.91 -1.91 -3.82
CA LEU A 20 1.08 -1.35 -2.75
C LEU A 20 1.29 0.17 -2.55
N GLU A 21 2.53 0.65 -2.67
CA GLU A 21 2.85 2.09 -2.71
C GLU A 21 2.14 2.77 -3.90
N GLY A 22 2.19 2.16 -5.09
CA GLY A 22 1.50 2.65 -6.28
C GLY A 22 -0.01 2.72 -6.10
N TRP A 23 -0.60 1.69 -5.49
CA TRP A 23 -2.01 1.63 -5.17
C TRP A 23 -2.45 2.79 -4.26
N TYR A 24 -1.80 2.98 -3.11
CA TYR A 24 -2.17 4.07 -2.20
C TYR A 24 -1.87 5.45 -2.78
N ARG A 25 -0.85 5.59 -3.64
CA ARG A 25 -0.59 6.84 -4.35
C ARG A 25 -1.73 7.19 -5.31
N ASP A 26 -2.25 6.21 -6.05
CA ASP A 26 -3.35 6.45 -6.98
C ASP A 26 -4.65 6.80 -6.23
N LEU A 27 -4.93 6.12 -5.11
CA LEU A 27 -6.02 6.51 -4.22
C LEU A 27 -5.85 7.94 -3.72
N LEU A 28 -4.65 8.32 -3.28
CA LEU A 28 -4.36 9.66 -2.78
C LEU A 28 -4.59 10.73 -3.86
N VAL A 29 -4.09 10.51 -5.07
CA VAL A 29 -4.28 11.42 -6.21
C VAL A 29 -5.76 11.57 -6.53
N TYR A 30 -6.51 10.46 -6.60
CA TYR A 30 -7.93 10.51 -6.89
C TYR A 30 -8.71 11.24 -5.79
N CYS A 31 -8.51 10.90 -4.51
CA CYS A 31 -9.17 11.55 -3.38
C CYS A 31 -8.87 13.05 -3.30
N ALA A 32 -7.65 13.48 -3.66
CA ALA A 32 -7.26 14.87 -3.60
C ALA A 32 -7.77 15.72 -4.78
N THR A 33 -8.03 15.10 -5.94
CA THR A 33 -8.30 15.84 -7.19
C THR A 33 -9.64 15.51 -7.85
N ASP A 34 -10.30 14.43 -7.44
CA ASP A 34 -11.47 13.81 -8.09
C ASP A 34 -11.27 13.60 -9.60
N SER A 35 -10.05 13.25 -10.00
CA SER A 35 -9.62 13.12 -11.39
C SER A 35 -8.75 11.88 -11.59
N LEU A 36 -8.85 11.29 -12.78
CA LEU A 36 -8.00 10.17 -13.19
C LEU A 36 -6.67 10.65 -13.80
N GLN A 37 -6.49 11.96 -13.96
CA GLN A 37 -5.25 12.53 -14.46
C GLN A 37 -4.09 12.20 -13.49
N GLY A 38 -3.09 11.46 -13.97
CA GLY A 38 -1.91 11.09 -13.18
C GLY A 38 -2.01 9.78 -12.40
N ILE A 39 -3.14 9.07 -12.52
CA ILE A 39 -3.31 7.69 -12.04
C ILE A 39 -2.50 6.73 -12.93
N CYS A 40 -1.76 5.82 -12.31
CA CYS A 40 -0.95 4.84 -13.03
C CYS A 40 -1.71 3.53 -13.31
N ASN A 41 -2.51 3.04 -12.35
CA ASN A 41 -3.22 1.78 -12.43
C ASN A 41 -4.65 1.97 -12.98
N LEU A 42 -4.76 2.44 -14.23
CA LEU A 42 -6.06 2.74 -14.86
C LEU A 42 -6.94 1.49 -15.07
N ASP A 43 -6.34 0.31 -15.15
CA ASP A 43 -7.05 -0.97 -15.14
C ASP A 43 -7.83 -1.21 -13.84
N LEU A 44 -7.43 -0.55 -12.75
CA LEU A 44 -8.08 -0.60 -11.44
C LEU A 44 -8.97 0.63 -11.15
N GLU A 45 -9.33 1.44 -12.16
CA GLU A 45 -10.12 2.67 -12.00
C GLU A 45 -11.36 2.46 -11.13
N ARG A 46 -12.11 1.38 -11.39
CA ARG A 46 -13.34 1.08 -10.67
C ARG A 46 -13.08 0.88 -9.18
N ASP A 47 -12.00 0.20 -8.84
CA ASP A 47 -11.65 -0.11 -7.45
C ASP A 47 -11.11 1.15 -6.75
N ILE A 48 -10.31 1.97 -7.45
CA ILE A 48 -9.86 3.28 -6.96
C ILE A 48 -11.07 4.13 -6.58
N LYS A 49 -12.05 4.28 -7.49
CA LYS A 49 -13.28 5.06 -7.25
C LYS A 49 -14.12 4.53 -6.11
N ASN A 50 -14.15 3.22 -5.89
CA ASN A 50 -14.91 2.61 -4.80
C ASN A 50 -14.21 2.84 -3.46
N GLN A 51 -12.90 2.63 -3.41
CA GLN A 51 -12.13 2.73 -2.17
C GLN A 51 -11.92 4.19 -1.73
N ALA A 52 -11.87 5.12 -2.67
CA ALA A 52 -11.88 6.57 -2.39
C ALA A 52 -13.16 7.05 -1.66
N LYS A 53 -14.22 6.25 -1.63
CA LYS A 53 -15.44 6.54 -0.84
C LYS A 53 -15.38 6.00 0.59
N VAL A 54 -14.45 5.09 0.85
CA VAL A 54 -14.31 4.39 2.14
C VAL A 54 -13.23 5.06 2.97
N TYR A 55 -12.08 5.36 2.36
CA TYR A 55 -10.95 5.98 3.04
C TYR A 55 -10.98 7.50 2.92
N ASP A 56 -10.62 8.18 4.01
CA ASP A 56 -10.25 9.59 3.99
C ASP A 56 -8.78 9.81 3.60
N LEU A 57 -8.42 11.06 3.35
CA LEU A 57 -7.08 11.44 2.91
C LEU A 57 -5.99 11.13 3.96
N GLU A 58 -6.30 11.26 5.25
CA GLU A 58 -5.35 11.04 6.34
C GLU A 58 -5.03 9.55 6.49
N GLN A 59 -6.06 8.70 6.39
CA GLN A 59 -5.91 7.24 6.38
C GLN A 59 -5.05 6.79 5.20
N ILE A 60 -5.30 7.29 3.98
CA ILE A 60 -4.50 6.93 2.79
C ILE A 60 -3.05 7.36 2.96
N LEU A 61 -2.80 8.59 3.44
CA LEU A 61 -1.44 9.08 3.70
C LEU A 61 -0.72 8.22 4.74
N PHE A 62 -1.41 7.84 5.82
CA PHE A 62 -0.85 6.96 6.83
C PHE A 62 -0.48 5.60 6.24
N LEU A 63 -1.37 4.97 5.49
CA LEU A 63 -1.14 3.66 4.88
C LEU A 63 0.01 3.68 3.87
N LEU A 64 0.06 4.70 3.02
CA LEU A 64 1.18 4.93 2.11
C LEU A 64 2.50 5.04 2.90
N ALA A 65 2.53 5.81 3.98
CA ALA A 65 3.72 5.96 4.81
C ALA A 65 4.15 4.63 5.47
N GLN A 66 3.20 3.77 5.87
CA GLN A 66 3.52 2.45 6.41
C GLN A 66 4.09 1.51 5.33
N ALA A 67 3.53 1.53 4.11
CA ALA A 67 4.06 0.76 2.98
C ALA A 67 5.51 1.14 2.65
N VAL A 68 5.78 2.45 2.54
CA VAL A 68 7.15 2.99 2.34
C VAL A 68 8.10 2.57 3.45
N LYS A 69 7.68 2.63 4.72
CA LYS A 69 8.49 2.18 5.86
C LYS A 69 8.78 0.68 5.79
N ALA A 70 7.78 -0.14 5.46
CA ALA A 70 7.94 -1.58 5.33
C ALA A 70 8.95 -1.92 4.22
N ARG A 71 8.85 -1.27 3.05
CA ARG A 71 9.81 -1.45 1.96
C ARG A 71 11.23 -1.07 2.36
N ALA A 72 11.40 0.07 3.01
CA ALA A 72 12.71 0.51 3.51
C ALA A 72 13.31 -0.48 4.53
N ARG A 73 12.49 -1.10 5.39
CA ARG A 73 12.94 -2.14 6.33
C ARG A 73 13.40 -3.39 5.58
N VAL A 74 12.62 -3.88 4.62
CA VAL A 74 12.99 -5.04 3.78
C VAL A 74 14.29 -4.74 3.02
N GLN A 75 14.42 -3.56 2.41
CA GLN A 75 15.65 -3.13 1.73
C GLN A 75 16.89 -3.16 2.63
N ARG A 76 16.74 -2.85 3.92
CA ARG A 76 17.81 -2.93 4.93
C ARG A 76 18.02 -4.33 5.51
N ASN A 77 17.46 -5.38 4.89
CA ASN A 77 17.55 -6.79 5.30
C ASN A 77 16.89 -7.09 6.66
N VAL A 78 15.91 -6.28 7.08
CA VAL A 78 15.06 -6.64 8.23
C VAL A 78 14.20 -7.86 7.84
N ASN A 79 13.84 -8.68 8.84
CA ASN A 79 12.96 -9.82 8.65
C ASN A 79 11.66 -9.40 7.93
N ARG A 80 11.42 -9.96 6.74
CA ARG A 80 10.33 -9.57 5.83
C ARG A 80 8.96 -9.87 6.42
N ARG A 81 8.77 -11.08 6.96
CA ARG A 81 7.55 -11.47 7.66
C ARG A 81 7.21 -10.47 8.76
N MET A 82 8.18 -10.09 9.59
CA MET A 82 7.94 -9.11 10.66
C MET A 82 7.62 -7.70 10.12
N ALA A 83 8.24 -7.29 9.02
CA ALA A 83 7.93 -6.01 8.38
C ALA A 83 6.50 -5.98 7.82
N LEU A 84 6.08 -7.08 7.15
CA LEU A 84 4.73 -7.25 6.62
C LEU A 84 3.68 -7.39 7.72
N GLU A 85 3.97 -8.13 8.79
CA GLU A 85 3.07 -8.24 9.95
C GLU A 85 2.79 -6.89 10.57
N HIS A 86 3.82 -6.06 10.73
CA HIS A 86 3.63 -4.70 11.23
C HIS A 86 2.75 -3.87 10.28
N LEU A 87 3.06 -3.87 8.99
CA LEU A 87 2.27 -3.16 7.97
C LEU A 87 0.79 -3.57 7.99
N LEU A 88 0.52 -4.88 7.93
CA LEU A 88 -0.84 -5.41 7.92
C LEU A 88 -1.59 -5.12 9.22
N THR A 89 -0.89 -5.12 10.36
CA THR A 89 -1.50 -4.75 11.65
C THR A 89 -1.90 -3.29 11.68
N GLU A 90 -1.06 -2.39 11.16
CA GLU A 90 -1.41 -0.97 11.07
C GLU A 90 -2.55 -0.71 10.08
N ALA A 91 -2.62 -1.49 8.99
CA ALA A 91 -3.71 -1.36 8.00
C ALA A 91 -5.09 -1.69 8.59
N ILE A 92 -5.18 -2.74 9.42
CA ILE A 92 -6.44 -3.15 10.06
C ILE A 92 -6.90 -2.13 11.11
N ARG A 93 -5.98 -1.38 11.73
CA ARG A 93 -6.33 -0.37 12.74
C ARG A 93 -6.94 0.90 12.17
N THR A 94 -6.77 1.11 10.88
CA THR A 94 -7.31 2.26 10.15
C THR A 94 -8.64 1.99 9.47
N ASP A 95 -9.11 0.74 9.44
CA ASP A 95 -10.47 0.35 9.02
C ASP A 95 -11.49 0.49 10.17
#